data_AF-A0A4Q1DGT7-F1
#
_entry.id   AF-A0A4Q1DGT7-F1
#
_cell.length_a   1.000
_cell.length_b   1.000
_cell.length_c   1.000
_cell.angle_alpha   90.00
_cell.angle_beta   90.00
_cell.angle_gamma   90.00
#
_symmetry.space_group_name_H-M   'P 1'
#
loop_
_entity.id
_entity.type
_entity.pdbx_description
1 polymer ?
#
loop_
_entity_poly.entity_id
_entity_poly.type
_entity_poly.pdbx_seq_one_letter_code
_entity_poly.pdbx_strand_id
1 'polypeptide(L)'
;MKKIVSRGRVLGKGSSEFARMLEGGEGTKTFTLKSGRQATFVLTVILSGEIESRTFVDPAVNGRDQSLLTPESVSDISRTIKLQQFFPAIGRMVGNRIEVLDGSRRRASCIFNEAKFEILVTKDEISLEDARQLAIDIQTAREHTLRELGKRFEVMYDKGMTKEEIARAENISPAKVTRAFQAAAVPDEMIAVFPVASDLSLADYQLLLQIAEDANTKSVPVQELVDTVRQRIVETEGAKEDKAKILAIFKAESKSLKPAPVKSVAVEKLREFSDRRQYARKKTDSKKRVVAYEFSRLPSEVQTEIDEAIKKIINKMPAGG
;
A
#
# COMPACT_ATOMS: atom_id res chain seq x y z
N MET A 1 -18.17 3.81 42.76
CA MET A 1 -17.79 4.24 41.41
C MET A 1 -16.50 3.55 41.02
N LYS A 2 -16.54 2.64 40.02
CA LYS A 2 -15.37 1.85 39.58
C LYS A 2 -14.48 2.72 38.68
N LYS A 3 -13.19 2.86 39.04
CA LYS A 3 -12.17 3.47 38.16
C LYS A 3 -11.89 2.53 37.00
N ILE A 4 -12.19 2.98 35.80
CA ILE A 4 -11.82 2.31 34.55
C ILE A 4 -10.31 2.50 34.36
N VAL A 5 -9.56 1.41 34.43
CA VAL A 5 -8.14 1.38 34.07
C VAL A 5 -8.08 1.06 32.57
N SER A 6 -7.79 2.06 31.73
CA SER A 6 -7.51 1.82 30.32
C SER A 6 -6.11 1.20 30.19
N ARG A 7 -6.08 -0.10 29.86
CA ARG A 7 -4.87 -0.79 29.40
C ARG A 7 -4.51 -0.29 28.01
N GLY A 8 -3.69 0.77 27.94
CA GLY A 8 -3.00 1.22 26.74
C GLY A 8 -1.60 0.59 26.63
N ARG A 9 -1.19 0.24 25.40
CA ARG A 9 0.07 -0.43 25.05
C ARG A 9 1.30 0.32 25.60
N VAL A 10 2.23 -0.44 26.17
CA VAL A 10 3.58 0.03 26.49
C VAL A 10 4.32 0.25 25.16
N LEU A 11 4.47 1.51 24.76
CA LEU A 11 5.38 1.90 23.69
C LEU A 11 6.81 1.66 24.16
N GLY A 12 7.60 0.99 23.31
CA GLY A 12 8.97 0.60 23.60
C GLY A 12 9.87 1.78 23.98
N LYS A 13 10.93 1.46 24.73
CA LYS A 13 11.99 2.37 25.15
C LYS A 13 12.58 3.09 23.93
N GLY A 14 12.13 4.33 23.74
CA GLY A 14 12.35 5.16 22.56
C GLY A 14 11.22 6.17 22.47
N SER A 15 11.02 6.96 23.53
CA SER A 15 10.15 8.13 23.48
C SER A 15 10.62 8.99 22.30
N SER A 16 9.87 9.03 21.20
CA SER A 16 10.29 9.83 20.05
C SER A 16 10.52 11.27 20.51
N GLU A 17 11.53 11.97 19.97
CA GLU A 17 11.71 13.40 20.23
C GLU A 17 10.43 14.20 19.94
N PHE A 18 9.58 13.65 19.06
CA PHE A 18 8.23 14.12 18.75
C PHE A 18 7.24 14.04 19.94
N ALA A 19 7.34 13.05 20.82
CA ALA A 19 6.54 12.99 22.05
C ALA A 19 6.98 14.09 23.05
N ARG A 20 8.29 14.36 23.14
CA ARG A 20 8.83 15.53 23.88
C ARG A 20 8.45 16.86 23.24
N MET A 21 8.20 16.87 21.92
CA MET A 21 7.80 18.03 21.13
C MET A 21 6.42 18.59 21.51
N LEU A 22 5.58 17.78 22.16
CA LEU A 22 4.24 18.13 22.66
C LEU A 22 4.23 18.60 24.13
N GLU A 23 5.29 18.34 24.91
CA GLU A 23 5.31 18.57 26.37
C GLU A 23 5.96 19.90 26.80
N GLY A 24 6.59 20.66 25.90
CA GLY A 24 7.32 21.89 26.25
C GLY A 24 6.46 23.16 26.26
N GLY A 25 6.13 23.66 27.45
CA GLY A 25 5.40 24.91 27.71
C GLY A 25 6.23 26.21 27.67
N GLU A 26 7.41 26.21 27.08
CA GLU A 26 8.19 27.43 26.86
C GLU A 26 8.45 27.53 25.36
N GLY A 27 8.17 28.68 24.75
CA GLY A 27 8.31 28.93 23.31
C GLY A 27 9.76 28.90 22.81
N THR A 28 10.61 28.04 23.35
CA THR A 28 12.00 27.81 22.99
C THR A 28 12.27 26.31 22.88
N LYS A 29 13.04 25.88 21.88
CA LYS A 29 13.42 24.49 21.64
C LYS A 29 14.88 24.41 21.22
N THR A 30 15.62 23.41 21.69
CA THR A 30 17.01 23.19 21.30
C THR A 30 17.13 21.92 20.47
N PHE A 31 17.76 22.01 19.30
CA PHE A 31 18.04 20.87 18.42
C PHE A 31 19.54 20.59 18.41
N THR A 32 19.91 19.30 18.36
CA THR A 32 21.29 18.88 18.12
C THR A 32 21.49 18.72 16.61
N LEU A 33 22.43 19.46 16.05
CA LEU A 33 22.77 19.45 14.63
C LEU A 33 23.67 18.25 14.29
N LYS A 34 23.80 17.92 13.00
CA LYS A 34 24.69 16.85 12.52
C LYS A 34 26.14 17.04 12.98
N SER A 35 26.60 18.29 13.05
CA SER A 35 27.91 18.67 13.58
C SER A 35 28.09 18.42 15.10
N GLY A 36 27.04 18.01 15.81
CA GLY A 36 27.03 17.86 17.27
C GLY A 36 26.80 19.16 18.04
N ARG A 37 26.77 20.31 17.34
CA ARG A 37 26.43 21.60 17.94
C ARG A 37 24.94 21.65 18.29
N GLN A 38 24.60 22.39 19.35
CA GLN A 38 23.22 22.65 19.71
C GLN A 38 22.80 24.03 19.20
N ALA A 39 21.60 24.12 18.63
CA ALA A 39 21.01 25.37 18.18
C ALA A 39 19.65 25.57 18.87
N THR A 40 19.44 26.77 19.40
CA THR A 40 18.24 27.15 20.12
C THR A 40 17.30 27.94 19.22
N PHE A 41 16.05 27.52 19.17
CA PHE A 41 14.99 28.05 18.33
C PHE A 41 13.90 28.65 19.22
N VAL A 42 13.47 29.86 18.88
CA VAL A 42 12.45 30.58 19.63
C VAL A 42 11.21 30.75 18.76
N LEU A 43 10.04 30.48 19.33
CA LEU A 43 8.75 30.64 18.69
C LEU A 43 8.53 32.12 18.38
N THR A 44 8.40 32.40 17.10
CA THR A 44 8.16 33.72 16.53
C THR A 44 6.85 33.67 15.77
N VAL A 45 6.00 34.67 15.99
CA VAL A 45 4.74 34.84 15.25
C VAL A 45 4.92 35.95 14.23
N ILE A 46 4.60 35.67 12.98
CA ILE A 46 4.65 36.63 11.87
C ILE A 46 3.22 36.89 11.40
N LEU A 47 2.84 38.17 11.32
CA LEU A 47 1.52 38.56 10.83
C LEU A 47 1.42 38.35 9.31
N SER A 48 0.23 38.06 8.81
CA SER A 48 -0.01 37.67 7.41
C SER A 48 0.64 38.61 6.39
N GLY A 49 0.48 39.92 6.56
CA GLY A 49 1.05 40.95 5.67
C GLY A 49 2.58 41.06 5.68
N GLU A 50 3.27 40.41 6.61
CA GLU A 50 4.72 40.43 6.71
C GLU A 50 5.39 39.10 6.32
N ILE A 51 4.61 38.04 6.08
CA ILE A 51 5.17 36.69 5.84
C ILE A 51 6.08 36.72 4.62
N GLU A 52 5.65 37.32 3.52
CA GLU A 52 6.42 37.33 2.27
C GLU A 52 7.71 38.14 2.39
N SER A 53 7.67 39.29 3.06
CA SER A 53 8.84 40.16 3.23
C SER A 53 9.83 39.60 4.25
N ARG A 54 9.34 39.02 5.35
CA ARG A 54 10.19 38.53 6.45
C ARG A 54 10.69 37.11 6.25
N THR A 55 10.08 36.31 5.37
CA THR A 55 10.45 34.90 5.20
C THR A 55 10.73 34.54 3.74
N PHE A 56 11.64 33.60 3.53
CA PHE A 56 11.92 33.02 2.22
C PHE A 56 12.20 31.52 2.35
N VAL A 57 12.18 30.81 1.21
CA VAL A 57 12.51 29.40 1.13
C VAL A 57 13.68 29.27 0.17
N ASP A 58 14.78 28.65 0.61
CA ASP A 58 15.92 28.34 -0.25
C ASP A 58 15.74 26.93 -0.85
N PRO A 59 15.57 26.78 -2.18
CA PRO A 59 15.47 25.47 -2.83
C PRO A 59 16.66 24.55 -2.59
N ALA A 60 17.84 25.11 -2.30
CA ALA A 60 19.04 24.36 -2.01
C ALA A 60 19.03 23.70 -0.62
N VAL A 61 18.09 24.07 0.25
CA VAL A 61 17.92 23.53 1.61
C VAL A 61 16.57 22.83 1.74
N ASN A 62 15.50 23.50 1.33
CA ASN A 62 14.16 22.95 1.28
C ASN A 62 13.83 22.57 -0.18
N GLY A 63 13.88 21.28 -0.50
CA GLY A 63 13.67 20.78 -1.85
C GLY A 63 12.25 20.90 -2.41
N ARG A 64 11.34 21.62 -1.74
CA ARG A 64 9.96 21.82 -2.22
C ARG A 64 9.92 22.95 -3.24
N ASP A 65 9.49 22.62 -4.44
CA ASP A 65 9.25 23.61 -5.50
C ASP A 65 8.15 24.60 -5.07
N GLN A 66 8.53 25.86 -4.90
CA GLN A 66 7.62 26.92 -4.47
C GLN A 66 6.63 27.31 -5.57
N SER A 67 6.95 27.08 -6.85
CA SER A 67 6.08 27.44 -7.98
C SER A 67 4.81 26.58 -8.03
N LEU A 68 4.84 25.39 -7.42
CA LEU A 68 3.72 24.46 -7.37
C LEU A 68 2.80 24.67 -6.16
N LEU A 69 3.12 25.63 -5.27
CA LEU A 69 2.29 25.96 -4.12
C LEU A 69 1.17 26.91 -4.52
N THR A 70 0.03 26.36 -4.91
CA THR A 70 -1.21 27.11 -5.20
C THR A 70 -2.21 26.98 -4.05
N PRO A 71 -3.27 27.83 -3.99
CA PRO A 71 -4.35 27.68 -3.01
C PRO A 71 -4.96 26.28 -2.98
N GLU A 72 -5.09 25.63 -4.14
CA GLU A 72 -5.62 24.27 -4.28
C GLU A 72 -4.67 23.23 -3.67
N SER A 73 -3.35 23.38 -3.90
CA SER A 73 -2.33 22.44 -3.41
C SER A 73 -2.18 22.40 -1.87
N VAL A 74 -2.66 23.44 -1.18
CA VAL A 74 -2.65 23.55 0.28
C VAL A 74 -4.06 23.57 0.89
N SER A 75 -5.08 23.31 0.07
CA SER A 75 -6.49 23.34 0.49
C SER A 75 -6.81 22.35 1.63
N ASP A 76 -6.11 21.22 1.66
CA ASP A 76 -6.18 20.18 2.69
C ASP A 76 -5.79 20.70 4.09
N ILE A 77 -4.90 21.70 4.16
CA ILE A 77 -4.47 22.34 5.40
C ILE A 77 -5.06 23.74 5.60
N SER A 78 -5.68 24.35 4.59
CA SER A 78 -6.25 25.71 4.69
C SER A 78 -7.27 25.84 5.83
N ARG A 79 -8.12 24.84 6.04
CA ARG A 79 -9.09 24.85 7.16
C ARG A 79 -8.37 24.88 8.51
N THR A 80 -7.37 24.04 8.70
CA THR A 80 -6.66 23.98 9.98
C THR A 80 -5.86 25.24 10.20
N ILE A 81 -5.19 25.77 9.17
CA ILE A 81 -4.42 27.03 9.26
C ILE A 81 -5.29 28.23 9.67
N LYS A 82 -6.53 28.33 9.17
CA LYS A 82 -7.47 29.37 9.63
C LYS A 82 -7.87 29.23 11.09
N LEU A 83 -7.99 27.99 11.59
CA LEU A 83 -8.41 27.71 12.96
C LEU A 83 -7.24 27.85 13.94
N GLN A 84 -6.18 27.08 13.71
CA GLN A 84 -4.95 27.08 14.49
C GLN A 84 -3.82 26.33 13.75
N GLN A 85 -2.61 26.88 13.84
CA GLN A 85 -1.42 26.17 13.39
C GLN A 85 -0.98 25.17 14.47
N PHE A 86 -1.28 23.88 14.29
CA PHE A 86 -1.00 22.84 15.29
C PHE A 86 0.48 22.64 15.61
N PHE A 87 1.35 22.94 14.64
CA PHE A 87 2.80 22.82 14.79
C PHE A 87 3.47 24.05 14.20
N PRO A 88 4.45 24.68 14.88
CA PRO A 88 5.22 25.79 14.31
C PRO A 88 6.10 25.28 13.15
N ALA A 89 6.30 26.12 12.14
CA ALA A 89 7.33 25.90 11.12
C ALA A 89 8.73 26.02 11.73
N ILE A 90 9.77 25.66 10.99
CA ILE A 90 11.14 25.74 11.51
C ILE A 90 12.00 26.53 10.53
N GLY A 91 12.76 27.49 11.05
CA GLY A 91 13.58 28.38 10.24
C GLY A 91 14.84 28.87 10.95
N ARG A 92 15.74 29.45 10.17
CA ARG A 92 16.95 30.12 10.65
C ARG A 92 16.99 31.55 10.17
N MET A 93 17.60 32.44 10.95
CA MET A 93 17.88 33.80 10.49
C MET A 93 19.02 33.80 9.46
N VAL A 94 18.77 34.40 8.29
CA VAL A 94 19.80 34.68 7.28
C VAL A 94 19.72 36.15 6.92
N GLY A 95 20.69 36.92 7.39
CA GLY A 95 20.62 38.38 7.38
C GLY A 95 19.39 38.87 8.17
N ASN A 96 18.51 39.60 7.49
CA ASN A 96 17.30 40.18 8.10
C ASN A 96 16.01 39.38 7.83
N ARG A 97 16.11 38.24 7.15
CA ARG A 97 14.96 37.39 6.80
C ARG A 97 15.11 36.00 7.40
N ILE A 98 13.99 35.34 7.58
CA ILE A 98 13.91 33.97 8.08
C ILE A 98 13.88 33.04 6.87
N GLU A 99 14.89 32.20 6.76
CA GLU A 99 14.88 31.06 5.86
C GLU A 99 14.03 29.96 6.49
N VAL A 100 12.99 29.52 5.78
CA VAL A 100 12.10 28.45 6.22
C VAL A 100 12.70 27.10 5.82
N LEU A 101 13.21 26.37 6.82
CA LEU A 101 13.80 25.04 6.67
C LEU A 101 12.71 23.97 6.50
N ASP A 102 11.63 24.06 7.28
CA ASP A 102 10.44 23.22 7.16
C ASP A 102 9.16 24.04 7.31
N GLY A 103 8.09 23.60 6.64
CA GLY A 103 6.79 24.25 6.69
C GLY A 103 6.47 25.18 5.51
N SER A 104 7.09 24.96 4.34
CA SER A 104 6.80 25.75 3.12
C SER A 104 5.32 25.72 2.70
N ARG A 105 4.64 24.58 2.77
CA ARG A 105 3.18 24.47 2.55
C ARG A 105 2.38 25.28 3.59
N ARG A 106 2.82 25.28 4.86
CA ARG A 106 2.17 26.04 5.94
C ARG A 106 2.34 27.54 5.72
N ARG A 107 3.55 27.99 5.36
CA ARG A 107 3.84 29.38 4.96
C ARG A 107 2.90 29.83 3.83
N ALA A 108 2.83 29.06 2.74
CA ALA A 108 1.96 29.38 1.61
C ALA A 108 0.47 29.41 2.01
N SER A 109 0.01 28.44 2.79
CA SER A 109 -1.36 28.42 3.30
C SER A 109 -1.67 29.61 4.21
N CYS A 110 -0.73 30.06 5.05
CA CYS A 110 -0.92 31.25 5.88
C CYS A 110 -1.05 32.52 5.03
N ILE A 111 -0.26 32.64 3.96
CA ILE A 111 -0.35 33.75 2.99
C ILE A 111 -1.74 33.75 2.32
N PHE A 112 -2.17 32.61 1.75
CA PHE A 112 -3.44 32.52 1.03
C PHE A 112 -4.68 32.69 1.91
N ASN A 113 -4.58 32.36 3.19
CA ASN A 113 -5.70 32.44 4.14
C ASN A 113 -5.61 33.66 5.06
N GLU A 114 -4.66 34.57 4.81
CA GLU A 114 -4.40 35.77 5.63
C GLU A 114 -4.22 35.46 7.13
N ALA A 115 -3.68 34.29 7.44
CA ALA A 115 -3.47 33.81 8.80
C ALA A 115 -2.07 34.19 9.30
N LYS A 116 -1.92 34.30 10.63
CA LYS A 116 -0.60 34.40 11.27
C LYS A 116 0.22 33.15 11.00
N PHE A 117 1.54 33.30 10.87
CA PHE A 117 2.49 32.22 10.67
C PHE A 117 3.35 32.03 11.92
N GLU A 118 3.27 30.86 12.52
CA GLU A 118 4.05 30.50 13.70
C GLU A 118 5.30 29.72 13.28
N ILE A 119 6.47 30.19 13.66
CA ILE A 119 7.76 29.61 13.24
C ILE A 119 8.76 29.62 14.39
N LEU A 120 9.40 28.49 14.64
CA LEU A 120 10.55 28.36 15.51
C LEU A 120 11.77 28.88 14.74
N VAL A 121 12.40 29.94 15.25
CA VAL A 121 13.52 30.60 14.58
C VAL A 121 14.75 30.55 15.46
N THR A 122 15.86 30.07 14.90
CA THR A 122 17.18 30.20 15.54
C THR A 122 17.93 31.41 14.99
N LYS A 123 18.69 32.05 15.89
CA LYS A 123 19.70 33.06 15.54
C LYS A 123 21.12 32.49 15.58
N ASP A 124 21.26 31.23 16.01
CA ASP A 124 22.57 30.57 16.06
C ASP A 124 23.03 30.25 14.64
N GLU A 125 24.35 30.32 14.41
CA GLU A 125 24.91 30.03 13.10
C GLU A 125 24.82 28.55 12.75
N ILE A 126 23.92 28.22 11.83
CA ILE A 126 23.76 26.88 11.27
C ILE A 126 24.42 26.84 9.89
N SER A 127 25.35 25.89 9.70
CA SER A 127 25.99 25.64 8.40
C SER A 127 24.96 25.19 7.36
N LEU A 128 25.26 25.33 6.07
CA LEU A 128 24.36 24.86 5.01
C LEU A 128 24.10 23.34 5.11
N GLU A 129 25.12 22.56 5.47
CA GLU A 129 25.01 21.11 5.64
C GLU A 129 24.13 20.75 6.86
N ASP A 130 24.36 21.40 8.00
CA ASP A 130 23.52 21.20 9.19
C ASP A 130 22.06 21.60 8.91
N ALA A 131 21.83 22.70 8.18
CA ALA A 131 20.48 23.17 7.84
C ALA A 131 19.75 22.18 6.91
N ARG A 132 20.46 21.61 5.92
CA ARG A 132 19.92 20.55 5.05
C ARG A 132 19.56 19.31 5.84
N GLN A 133 20.47 18.83 6.68
CA GLN A 133 20.21 17.64 7.49
C GLN A 133 19.05 17.89 8.45
N LEU A 134 19.02 19.05 9.09
CA LEU A 134 17.93 19.43 9.99
C LEU A 134 16.59 19.50 9.26
N ALA A 135 16.54 20.02 8.03
CA ALA A 135 15.32 20.01 7.22
C ALA A 135 14.85 18.59 6.89
N ILE A 136 15.77 17.65 6.62
CA ILE A 136 15.47 16.23 6.40
C ILE A 136 14.93 15.57 7.68
N ASP A 137 15.59 15.79 8.81
CA ASP A 137 15.26 15.16 10.10
C ASP A 137 13.91 15.64 10.65
N ILE A 138 13.59 16.92 10.40
CA ILE A 138 12.36 17.57 10.86
C ILE A 138 11.18 17.29 9.92
N GLN A 139 11.39 16.79 8.71
CA GLN A 139 10.30 16.50 7.78
C GLN A 139 9.38 15.41 8.34
N THR A 140 8.34 15.81 9.07
CA THR A 140 7.51 14.90 9.86
C THR A 140 6.43 14.19 9.04
N ALA A 141 6.12 14.69 7.84
CA ALA A 141 5.06 14.16 6.99
C ALA A 141 5.65 13.64 5.68
N ARG A 142 5.76 12.32 5.55
CA ARG A 142 5.79 11.68 4.23
C ARG A 142 4.36 11.66 3.70
N GLU A 143 4.17 12.06 2.45
CA GLU A 143 2.87 11.98 1.79
C GLU A 143 2.43 10.52 1.71
N HIS A 144 1.14 10.27 1.90
CA HIS A 144 0.58 8.93 1.79
C HIS A 144 0.88 8.31 0.43
N THR A 145 1.25 7.04 0.41
CA THR A 145 1.48 6.32 -0.85
C THR A 145 0.17 6.12 -1.61
N LEU A 146 0.24 5.88 -2.93
CA LEU A 146 -0.96 5.58 -3.74
C LEU A 146 -1.74 4.38 -3.19
N ARG A 147 -1.04 3.38 -2.67
CA ARG A 147 -1.66 2.20 -2.07
C ARG A 147 -2.38 2.53 -0.77
N GLU A 148 -1.77 3.31 0.12
CA GLU A 148 -2.41 3.76 1.37
C GLU A 148 -3.68 4.56 1.09
N LEU A 149 -3.62 5.48 0.11
CA LEU A 149 -4.81 6.20 -0.36
C LEU A 149 -5.87 5.23 -0.89
N GLY A 150 -5.47 4.24 -1.69
CA GLY A 150 -6.38 3.25 -2.24
C GLY A 150 -7.08 2.41 -1.17
N LYS A 151 -6.34 1.90 -0.18
CA LYS A 151 -6.90 1.17 0.97
C LYS A 151 -7.88 2.03 1.77
N ARG A 152 -7.60 3.33 1.93
CA ARG A 152 -8.57 4.26 2.54
C ARG A 152 -9.83 4.43 1.69
N PHE A 153 -9.69 4.51 0.37
CA PHE A 153 -10.82 4.66 -0.55
C PHE A 153 -11.68 3.40 -0.63
N GLU A 154 -11.10 2.20 -0.50
CA GLU A 154 -11.85 0.94 -0.37
C GLU A 154 -12.86 1.01 0.79
N VAL A 155 -12.44 1.52 1.95
CA VAL A 155 -13.33 1.70 3.11
C VAL A 155 -14.48 2.68 2.83
N MET A 156 -14.25 3.72 2.02
CA MET A 156 -15.30 4.67 1.62
C MET A 156 -16.26 4.05 0.59
N TYR A 157 -15.71 3.28 -0.34
CA TYR A 157 -16.45 2.56 -1.37
C TYR A 157 -17.36 1.49 -0.76
N ASP A 158 -16.86 0.73 0.21
CA ASP A 158 -17.63 -0.26 0.97
C ASP A 158 -18.78 0.36 1.78
N LYS A 159 -18.68 1.66 2.11
CA LYS A 159 -19.75 2.45 2.73
C LYS A 159 -20.76 3.01 1.73
N GLY A 160 -20.64 2.67 0.44
CA GLY A 160 -21.57 3.02 -0.62
C GLY A 160 -21.22 4.30 -1.41
N MET A 161 -20.06 4.89 -1.20
CA MET A 161 -19.63 6.04 -2.01
C MET A 161 -19.13 5.60 -3.39
N THR A 162 -19.48 6.35 -4.43
CA THR A 162 -18.93 6.18 -5.79
C THR A 162 -17.51 6.74 -5.89
N LYS A 163 -16.75 6.34 -6.91
CA LYS A 163 -15.37 6.84 -7.12
C LYS A 163 -15.35 8.35 -7.37
N GLU A 164 -16.39 8.87 -8.01
CA GLU A 164 -16.60 10.29 -8.30
C GLU A 164 -16.92 11.09 -7.02
N GLU A 165 -17.70 10.51 -6.11
CA GLU A 165 -17.95 11.09 -4.79
C GLU A 165 -16.69 11.11 -3.93
N ILE A 166 -15.90 10.02 -3.94
CA ILE A 166 -14.61 9.96 -3.25
C ILE A 166 -13.67 11.03 -3.81
N ALA A 167 -13.56 11.17 -5.13
CA ALA A 167 -12.73 12.20 -5.76
C ALA A 167 -13.08 13.61 -5.28
N ARG A 168 -14.38 13.93 -5.22
CA ARG A 168 -14.88 15.23 -4.71
C ARG A 168 -14.62 15.42 -3.23
N ALA A 169 -14.92 14.42 -2.40
CA ALA A 169 -14.76 14.49 -0.96
C ALA A 169 -13.29 14.66 -0.54
N GLU A 170 -12.39 13.99 -1.26
CA GLU A 170 -10.95 13.99 -0.99
C GLU A 170 -10.20 15.11 -1.73
N ASN A 171 -10.91 15.92 -2.52
CA ASN A 171 -10.37 16.98 -3.37
C ASN A 171 -9.18 16.52 -4.24
N ILE A 172 -9.36 15.36 -4.90
CA ILE A 172 -8.36 14.78 -5.81
C ILE A 172 -8.99 14.42 -7.15
N SER A 173 -8.17 14.30 -8.19
CA SER A 173 -8.68 13.95 -9.51
C SER A 173 -9.26 12.53 -9.54
N PRO A 174 -10.33 12.28 -10.33
CA PRO A 174 -10.86 10.93 -10.54
C PRO A 174 -9.80 9.94 -11.04
N ALA A 175 -8.87 10.41 -11.88
CA ALA A 175 -7.74 9.62 -12.34
C ALA A 175 -6.83 9.16 -11.17
N LYS A 176 -6.58 10.02 -10.17
CA LYS A 176 -5.81 9.66 -8.98
C LYS A 176 -6.54 8.64 -8.12
N VAL A 177 -7.86 8.75 -7.98
CA VAL A 177 -8.69 7.74 -7.30
C VAL A 177 -8.57 6.38 -8.00
N THR A 178 -8.73 6.32 -9.32
CA THR A 178 -8.60 5.07 -10.09
C THR A 178 -7.21 4.44 -9.92
N ARG A 179 -6.15 5.24 -10.01
CA ARG A 179 -4.76 4.77 -9.79
C ARG A 179 -4.54 4.25 -8.36
N ALA A 180 -5.14 4.90 -7.37
CA ALA A 180 -5.07 4.47 -5.98
C ALA A 180 -5.76 3.11 -5.77
N PHE A 181 -6.95 2.91 -6.36
CA PHE A 181 -7.62 1.60 -6.36
C PHE A 181 -6.79 0.51 -7.04
N GLN A 182 -6.15 0.80 -8.18
CA GLN A 182 -5.23 -0.16 -8.82
C GLN A 182 -4.07 -0.54 -7.90
N ALA A 183 -3.48 0.44 -7.20
CA ALA A 183 -2.40 0.19 -6.26
C ALA A 183 -2.86 -0.62 -5.03
N ALA A 184 -4.10 -0.44 -4.56
CA ALA A 184 -4.69 -1.18 -3.44
C ALA A 184 -5.10 -2.61 -3.79
N ALA A 185 -5.47 -2.86 -5.05
CA ALA A 185 -5.87 -4.18 -5.56
C ALA A 185 -4.72 -5.20 -5.59
N VAL A 186 -3.45 -4.76 -5.59
CA VAL A 186 -2.31 -5.67 -5.51
C VAL A 186 -2.35 -6.44 -4.17
N PRO A 187 -2.16 -7.77 -4.16
CA PRO A 187 -2.15 -8.55 -2.91
C PRO A 187 -1.11 -8.07 -1.89
N ASP A 188 -1.48 -8.06 -0.60
CA ASP A 188 -0.61 -7.56 0.49
C ASP A 188 0.70 -8.36 0.57
N GLU A 189 0.63 -9.66 0.30
CA GLU A 189 1.77 -10.57 0.39
C GLU A 189 2.83 -10.28 -0.66
N MET A 190 2.42 -9.81 -1.85
CA MET A 190 3.35 -9.36 -2.89
C MET A 190 4.04 -8.04 -2.52
N ILE A 191 3.31 -7.11 -1.89
CA ILE A 191 3.87 -5.83 -1.44
C ILE A 191 4.84 -6.04 -0.27
N ALA A 192 4.55 -6.97 0.63
CA ALA A 192 5.38 -7.29 1.79
C ALA A 192 6.79 -7.80 1.43
N VAL A 193 7.04 -8.15 0.17
CA VAL A 193 8.37 -8.55 -0.33
C VAL A 193 9.31 -7.35 -0.46
N PHE A 194 8.79 -6.14 -0.64
CA PHE A 194 9.59 -4.94 -0.85
C PHE A 194 10.02 -4.30 0.48
N PRO A 195 11.29 -3.93 0.64
CA PRO A 195 11.78 -3.29 1.87
C PRO A 195 11.20 -1.89 2.08
N VAL A 196 10.97 -1.15 0.99
CA VAL A 196 10.46 0.22 0.98
C VAL A 196 9.30 0.32 -0.01
N ALA A 197 8.08 0.05 0.47
CA ALA A 197 6.89 0.07 -0.38
C ALA A 197 6.58 1.46 -0.96
N SER A 198 7.10 2.55 -0.36
CA SER A 198 6.95 3.91 -0.89
C SER A 198 7.67 4.14 -2.22
N ASP A 199 8.63 3.28 -2.59
CA ASP A 199 9.40 3.42 -3.82
C ASP A 199 8.70 2.80 -5.04
N LEU A 200 7.55 2.13 -4.81
CA LEU A 200 6.74 1.53 -5.86
C LEU A 200 5.96 2.61 -6.63
N SER A 201 6.23 2.65 -7.94
CA SER A 201 5.50 3.51 -8.87
C SER A 201 4.17 2.90 -9.29
N LEU A 202 3.32 3.68 -9.95
CA LEU A 202 2.08 3.15 -10.55
C LEU A 202 2.34 2.00 -11.52
N ALA A 203 3.39 2.08 -12.34
CA ALA A 203 3.75 1.02 -13.28
C ALA A 203 4.16 -0.26 -12.56
N ASP A 204 4.83 -0.13 -11.41
CA ASP A 204 5.20 -1.27 -10.57
C ASP A 204 3.94 -1.96 -9.99
N TYR A 205 2.98 -1.19 -9.49
CA TYR A 205 1.69 -1.73 -9.02
C TYR A 205 0.91 -2.41 -10.14
N GLN A 206 0.83 -1.80 -11.33
CA GLN A 206 0.13 -2.38 -12.48
C GLN A 206 0.75 -3.70 -12.92
N LEU A 207 2.08 -3.79 -12.94
CA LEU A 207 2.80 -5.02 -13.22
C LEU A 207 2.49 -6.11 -12.18
N LEU A 208 2.57 -5.78 -10.88
CA LEU A 208 2.30 -6.74 -9.82
C LEU A 208 0.85 -7.23 -9.86
N LEU A 209 -0.10 -6.34 -10.15
CA LEU A 209 -1.50 -6.70 -10.33
C LEU A 209 -1.68 -7.67 -11.51
N GLN A 210 -1.07 -7.38 -12.66
CA GLN A 210 -1.10 -8.26 -13.82
C GLN A 210 -0.53 -9.65 -13.49
N ILE A 211 0.58 -9.71 -12.74
CA ILE A 211 1.18 -10.98 -12.32
C ILE A 211 0.24 -11.77 -11.40
N ALA A 212 -0.47 -11.10 -10.49
CA ALA A 212 -1.46 -11.74 -9.64
C ALA A 212 -2.65 -12.30 -10.45
N GLU A 213 -3.14 -11.54 -11.44
CA GLU A 213 -4.20 -11.98 -12.35
C GLU A 213 -3.77 -13.16 -13.22
N ASP A 214 -2.53 -13.16 -13.72
CA ASP A 214 -1.94 -14.27 -14.47
C ASP A 214 -1.83 -15.55 -13.62
N ALA A 215 -1.42 -15.41 -12.36
CA ALA A 215 -1.34 -16.52 -11.41
C ALA A 215 -2.72 -17.12 -11.15
N ASN A 216 -3.73 -16.26 -10.90
CA ASN A 216 -5.11 -16.68 -10.72
C ASN A 216 -5.66 -17.40 -11.97
N THR A 217 -5.39 -16.87 -13.17
CA THR A 217 -5.81 -17.48 -14.44
C THR A 217 -5.19 -18.87 -14.62
N LYS A 218 -3.96 -19.07 -14.15
CA LYS A 218 -3.25 -20.36 -14.18
C LYS A 218 -3.59 -21.28 -12.99
N SER A 219 -4.51 -20.85 -12.12
CA SER A 219 -4.91 -21.54 -10.88
C SER A 219 -3.76 -21.77 -9.90
N VAL A 220 -2.79 -20.86 -9.89
CA VAL A 220 -1.68 -20.84 -8.94
C VAL A 220 -2.01 -19.84 -7.83
N PRO A 221 -2.07 -20.26 -6.55
CA PRO A 221 -2.29 -19.34 -5.44
C PRO A 221 -1.19 -18.26 -5.38
N VAL A 222 -1.59 -17.01 -5.17
CA VAL A 222 -0.64 -15.88 -5.03
C VAL A 222 0.41 -16.15 -3.95
N GLN A 223 0.02 -16.81 -2.86
CA GLN A 223 0.94 -17.16 -1.78
C GLN A 223 2.09 -18.07 -2.25
N GLU A 224 1.80 -19.08 -3.07
CA GLU A 224 2.81 -20.01 -3.60
C GLU A 224 3.81 -19.28 -4.51
N LEU A 225 3.31 -18.35 -5.33
CA LEU A 225 4.15 -17.49 -6.16
C LEU A 225 5.06 -16.62 -5.28
N VAL A 226 4.50 -15.96 -4.25
CA VAL A 226 5.26 -15.08 -3.34
C VAL A 226 6.33 -15.86 -2.58
N ASP A 227 6.04 -17.07 -2.12
CA ASP A 227 7.01 -17.91 -1.41
C ASP A 227 8.19 -18.29 -2.31
N THR A 228 7.92 -18.61 -3.58
CA THR A 228 8.96 -18.87 -4.59
C THR A 228 9.81 -17.62 -4.85
N VAL A 229 9.17 -16.45 -4.97
CA VAL A 229 9.87 -15.16 -5.13
C VAL A 229 10.76 -14.87 -3.92
N ARG A 230 10.29 -15.11 -2.69
CA ARG A 230 11.07 -14.92 -1.46
C ARG A 230 12.31 -15.80 -1.43
N GLN A 231 12.20 -17.07 -1.85
CA GLN A 231 13.36 -17.97 -1.96
C GLN A 231 14.40 -17.42 -2.94
N ARG A 232 13.98 -17.01 -4.15
CA ARG A 232 14.90 -16.44 -5.14
C ARG A 232 15.55 -15.13 -4.70
N ILE A 233 14.86 -14.30 -3.92
CA ILE A 233 15.44 -13.06 -3.37
C ILE A 233 16.58 -13.37 -2.41
N VAL A 234 16.48 -14.43 -1.61
CA VAL A 234 17.55 -14.86 -0.71
C VAL A 234 18.75 -15.40 -1.49
N GLU A 235 18.49 -16.11 -2.59
CA GLU A 235 19.54 -16.67 -3.47
C GLU A 235 20.24 -15.59 -4.33
N THR A 236 19.60 -14.44 -4.56
CA THR A 236 20.11 -13.39 -5.43
C THR A 236 20.80 -12.28 -4.63
N GLU A 237 22.10 -12.09 -4.85
CA GLU A 237 22.89 -11.10 -4.12
C GLU A 237 22.37 -9.66 -4.31
N GLY A 238 22.16 -8.98 -3.19
CA GLY A 238 21.64 -7.60 -3.15
C GLY A 238 20.20 -7.44 -3.62
N ALA A 239 19.44 -8.50 -3.88
CA ALA A 239 18.04 -8.39 -4.30
C ALA A 239 17.12 -7.90 -3.16
N LYS A 240 17.44 -8.24 -1.91
CA LYS A 240 16.62 -7.89 -0.75
C LYS A 240 16.40 -6.38 -0.58
N GLU A 241 17.35 -5.57 -1.04
CA GLU A 241 17.34 -4.11 -0.90
C GLU A 241 17.04 -3.39 -2.22
N ASP A 242 16.94 -4.13 -3.33
CA ASP A 242 16.83 -3.57 -4.67
C ASP A 242 15.46 -3.86 -5.29
N LYS A 243 14.63 -2.81 -5.37
CA LYS A 243 13.31 -2.86 -6.00
C LYS A 243 13.34 -3.45 -7.41
N ALA A 244 14.31 -3.06 -8.24
CA ALA A 244 14.37 -3.48 -9.64
C ALA A 244 14.67 -4.98 -9.76
N LYS A 245 15.55 -5.50 -8.91
CA LYS A 245 15.83 -6.95 -8.84
C LYS A 245 14.61 -7.74 -8.37
N ILE A 246 13.90 -7.28 -7.33
CA ILE A 246 12.67 -7.93 -6.85
C ILE A 246 11.61 -7.99 -7.97
N LEU A 247 11.39 -6.88 -8.69
CA LEU A 247 10.45 -6.84 -9.82
C LEU A 247 10.89 -7.77 -10.96
N ALA A 248 12.19 -7.89 -11.22
CA ALA A 248 12.71 -8.82 -12.22
C ALA A 248 12.45 -10.29 -11.84
N ILE A 249 12.58 -10.63 -10.55
CA ILE A 249 12.26 -11.97 -10.03
C ILE A 249 10.76 -12.25 -10.18
N PHE A 250 9.88 -11.33 -9.80
CA PHE A 250 8.43 -11.46 -10.03
C PHE A 250 8.09 -11.71 -11.50
N LYS A 251 8.71 -10.96 -12.43
CA LYS A 251 8.53 -11.16 -13.87
C LYS A 251 9.00 -12.53 -14.33
N ALA A 252 10.15 -12.99 -13.84
CA ALA A 252 10.71 -14.29 -14.20
C ALA A 252 9.80 -15.42 -13.71
N GLU A 253 9.32 -15.34 -12.47
CA GLU A 253 8.40 -16.33 -11.91
C GLU A 253 7.06 -16.38 -12.65
N SER A 254 6.47 -15.21 -12.94
CA SER A 254 5.22 -15.15 -13.70
C SER A 254 5.33 -15.85 -15.08
N LYS A 255 6.47 -15.68 -15.75
CA LYS A 255 6.75 -16.36 -17.04
C LYS A 255 6.92 -17.87 -16.89
N SER A 256 7.49 -18.35 -15.78
CA SER A 256 7.63 -19.78 -15.52
C SER A 256 6.35 -20.44 -14.99
N LEU A 257 5.32 -19.67 -14.62
CA LEU A 257 4.02 -20.23 -14.24
C LEU A 257 3.44 -21.05 -15.40
N LYS A 258 3.36 -22.36 -15.20
CA LYS A 258 2.65 -23.28 -16.08
C LYS A 258 1.22 -23.42 -15.57
N PRO A 259 0.19 -23.40 -16.43
CA PRO A 259 -1.17 -23.68 -16.01
C PRO A 259 -1.22 -25.04 -15.32
N ALA A 260 -2.00 -25.15 -14.24
CA ALA A 260 -2.22 -26.42 -13.57
C ALA A 260 -2.61 -27.48 -14.62
N PRO A 261 -2.05 -28.70 -14.57
CA PRO A 261 -2.44 -29.75 -15.50
C PRO A 261 -3.94 -30.02 -15.31
N VAL A 262 -4.75 -29.58 -16.27
CA VAL A 262 -6.16 -29.95 -16.34
C VAL A 262 -6.19 -31.47 -16.36
N LYS A 263 -6.60 -32.10 -15.25
CA LYS A 263 -6.82 -33.56 -15.21
C LYS A 263 -7.83 -33.85 -16.32
N SER A 264 -7.36 -34.40 -17.44
CA SER A 264 -8.22 -34.65 -18.60
C SER A 264 -9.32 -35.67 -18.31
N VAL A 265 -9.17 -36.40 -17.20
CA VAL A 265 -10.11 -37.40 -16.71
C VAL A 265 -10.75 -36.89 -15.42
N ALA A 266 -12.05 -36.56 -15.48
CA ALA A 266 -12.88 -36.30 -14.32
C ALA A 266 -13.38 -37.64 -13.73
N VAL A 267 -13.35 -37.79 -12.40
CA VAL A 267 -13.84 -39.00 -11.72
C VAL A 267 -14.99 -38.61 -10.79
N GLU A 268 -16.19 -39.08 -11.12
CA GLU A 268 -17.42 -38.91 -10.34
C GLU A 268 -17.71 -40.21 -9.57
N LYS A 269 -17.91 -40.13 -8.25
CA LYS A 269 -18.34 -41.28 -7.45
C LYS A 269 -19.86 -41.44 -7.60
N LEU A 270 -20.30 -42.57 -8.15
CA LEU A 270 -21.74 -42.86 -8.29
C LEU A 270 -22.37 -43.26 -6.95
N ARG A 271 -21.58 -43.93 -6.09
CA ARG A 271 -22.00 -44.33 -4.75
C ARG A 271 -20.79 -44.47 -3.84
N GLU A 272 -20.98 -44.12 -2.58
CA GLU A 272 -20.00 -44.40 -1.53
C GLU A 272 -20.34 -45.70 -0.81
N PHE A 273 -19.32 -46.51 -0.57
CA PHE A 273 -19.40 -47.79 0.14
C PHE A 273 -18.53 -47.73 1.39
N SER A 274 -18.85 -48.55 2.39
CA SER A 274 -18.07 -48.67 3.62
C SER A 274 -16.72 -49.36 3.38
N ASP A 275 -16.64 -50.34 2.48
CA ASP A 275 -15.38 -50.95 2.04
C ASP A 275 -14.69 -50.07 0.99
N ARG A 276 -13.46 -49.63 1.27
CA ARG A 276 -12.62 -48.88 0.33
C ARG A 276 -12.30 -49.63 -0.97
N ARG A 277 -12.41 -50.97 -0.97
CA ARG A 277 -12.19 -51.81 -2.16
C ARG A 277 -13.48 -52.04 -2.95
N GLN A 278 -14.64 -51.61 -2.45
CA GLN A 278 -15.91 -51.62 -3.17
C GLN A 278 -16.19 -50.22 -3.71
N TYR A 279 -16.38 -50.08 -5.02
CA TYR A 279 -16.62 -48.77 -5.62
C TYR A 279 -17.49 -48.85 -6.87
N ALA A 280 -18.19 -47.75 -7.13
CA ALA A 280 -18.90 -47.46 -8.37
C ALA A 280 -18.58 -46.02 -8.75
N ARG A 281 -17.91 -45.81 -9.88
CA ARG A 281 -17.45 -44.49 -10.33
C ARG A 281 -17.57 -44.33 -11.83
N LYS A 282 -17.78 -43.10 -12.28
CA LYS A 282 -17.78 -42.69 -13.67
C LYS A 282 -16.51 -41.88 -13.94
N LYS A 283 -15.76 -42.30 -14.95
CA LYS A 283 -14.64 -41.54 -15.51
C LYS A 283 -15.09 -40.85 -16.79
N THR A 284 -14.82 -39.57 -16.92
CA THR A 284 -15.13 -38.80 -18.13
C THR A 284 -13.85 -38.17 -18.66
N ASP A 285 -13.44 -38.60 -19.86
CA ASP A 285 -12.37 -37.97 -20.62
C ASP A 285 -13.01 -37.05 -21.67
N SER A 286 -13.06 -35.74 -21.35
CA SER A 286 -13.68 -34.74 -22.21
C SER A 286 -12.90 -34.48 -23.51
N LYS A 287 -11.59 -34.80 -23.53
CA LYS A 287 -10.76 -34.65 -24.72
C LYS A 287 -10.98 -35.80 -25.71
N LYS A 288 -11.17 -37.02 -25.21
CA LYS A 288 -11.40 -38.21 -26.05
C LYS A 288 -12.88 -38.50 -26.33
N ARG A 289 -13.81 -37.73 -25.73
CA ARG A 289 -15.26 -38.00 -25.73
C ARG A 289 -15.59 -39.42 -25.22
N VAL A 290 -14.81 -39.90 -24.25
CA VAL A 290 -14.98 -41.24 -23.68
C VAL A 290 -15.56 -41.13 -22.27
N VAL A 291 -16.59 -41.92 -22.00
CA VAL A 291 -17.13 -42.15 -20.65
C VAL A 291 -16.93 -43.61 -20.30
N ALA A 292 -16.33 -43.89 -19.15
CA ALA A 292 -16.14 -45.23 -18.63
C ALA A 292 -16.77 -45.36 -17.24
N TYR A 293 -17.58 -46.40 -17.05
CA TYR A 293 -18.14 -46.75 -15.76
C TYR A 293 -17.31 -47.89 -15.16
N GLU A 294 -16.75 -47.68 -13.98
CA GLU A 294 -15.92 -48.66 -13.29
C GLU A 294 -16.58 -49.11 -11.99
N PHE A 295 -16.73 -50.42 -11.85
CA PHE A 295 -17.31 -51.08 -10.70
C PHE A 295 -16.32 -52.09 -10.12
N SER A 296 -16.30 -52.25 -8.80
CA SER A 296 -15.51 -53.28 -8.13
C SER A 296 -16.27 -53.87 -6.95
N ARG A 297 -16.19 -55.20 -6.82
CA ARG A 297 -16.82 -55.99 -5.73
C ARG A 297 -18.33 -55.74 -5.62
N LEU A 298 -19.04 -55.66 -6.74
CA LEU A 298 -20.52 -55.68 -6.75
C LEU A 298 -21.04 -57.12 -6.79
N PRO A 299 -22.18 -57.43 -6.13
CA PRO A 299 -22.86 -58.72 -6.28
C PRO A 299 -23.18 -59.05 -7.74
N SER A 300 -23.16 -60.33 -8.11
CA SER A 300 -23.44 -60.77 -9.49
C SER A 300 -24.84 -60.36 -9.96
N GLU A 301 -25.84 -60.42 -9.08
CA GLU A 301 -27.21 -59.99 -9.36
C GLU A 301 -27.26 -58.53 -9.84
N VAL A 302 -26.55 -57.63 -9.13
CA VAL A 302 -26.47 -56.20 -9.48
C VAL A 302 -25.72 -55.99 -10.79
N GLN A 303 -24.69 -56.79 -11.07
CA GLN A 303 -23.98 -56.72 -12.36
C GLN A 303 -24.91 -57.09 -13.52
N THR A 304 -25.74 -58.13 -13.36
CA THR A 304 -26.73 -58.53 -14.37
C THR A 304 -27.77 -57.44 -14.61
N GLU A 305 -28.31 -56.82 -13.55
CA GLU A 305 -29.24 -55.70 -13.70
C GLU A 305 -28.62 -54.50 -14.42
N ILE A 306 -27.37 -54.15 -14.10
CA ILE A 306 -26.63 -53.07 -14.77
C ILE A 306 -26.46 -53.41 -16.26
N ASP A 307 -26.08 -54.63 -16.61
CA ASP A 307 -25.90 -55.06 -18.00
C ASP A 307 -27.21 -55.00 -18.80
N GLU A 308 -28.32 -55.48 -18.22
CA GLU A 308 -29.63 -55.40 -18.85
C GLU A 308 -30.09 -53.97 -19.06
N ALA A 309 -29.89 -53.10 -18.06
CA ALA A 309 -30.21 -51.68 -18.17
C ALA A 309 -29.38 -50.99 -19.25
N ILE A 310 -28.06 -51.23 -19.29
CA ILE A 310 -27.17 -50.67 -20.31
C ILE A 310 -27.58 -51.15 -21.70
N LYS A 311 -27.80 -52.45 -21.90
CA LYS A 311 -28.24 -53.00 -23.20
C LYS A 311 -29.57 -52.40 -23.63
N LYS A 312 -30.53 -52.29 -22.73
CA LYS A 312 -31.84 -51.67 -23.00
C LYS A 312 -31.73 -50.20 -23.40
N ILE A 313 -30.82 -49.45 -22.81
CA ILE A 313 -30.58 -48.03 -23.15
C ILE A 313 -29.87 -47.91 -24.51
N ILE A 314 -28.83 -48.72 -24.74
CA ILE A 314 -28.07 -48.69 -26.00
C ILE A 314 -28.95 -49.13 -27.19
N ASN A 315 -29.80 -50.15 -27.01
CA ASN A 315 -30.70 -50.64 -28.06
C ASN A 315 -31.81 -49.63 -28.44
N LYS A 316 -32.05 -48.59 -27.63
CA LYS A 316 -32.93 -47.47 -28.00
C LYS A 316 -32.26 -46.46 -28.91
N MET A 317 -30.93 -46.48 -29.02
CA MET A 317 -30.22 -45.68 -30.01
C MET A 317 -30.39 -46.36 -31.37
N PRO A 318 -30.67 -45.59 -32.43
CA PRO A 318 -30.70 -46.16 -33.77
C PRO A 318 -29.34 -46.79 -34.06
N ALA A 319 -29.34 -48.03 -34.56
CA ALA A 319 -28.14 -48.62 -35.12
C ALA A 319 -27.71 -47.70 -36.28
N GLY A 320 -26.55 -47.06 -36.15
CA GLY A 320 -26.06 -46.13 -37.16
C GLY A 320 -25.93 -46.83 -38.52
N GLY A 321 -26.50 -46.22 -39.54
CA GLY A 321 -26.07 -46.36 -40.94
C GLY A 321 -24.90 -45.43 -41.23
#